data_AF-A0A915DWA2-F1
#
_entry.id   AF-A0A915DWA2-F1
#
_cell.length_a   1.000
_cell.length_b   1.000
_cell.length_c   1.000
_cell.angle_alpha   90.00
_cell.angle_beta   90.00
_cell.angle_gamma   90.00
#
_symmetry.space_group_name_H-M   'P 1'
#
loop_
_entity.id
_entity.type
_entity.pdbx_description
1 polymer ?
#
loop_
_entity_poly.entity_id
_entity_poly.type
_entity_poly.pdbx_seq_one_letter_code
_entity_poly.pdbx_strand_id
1 'polypeptide(L)'
;MPATEEATAELFDDIDAPYFIESGFDATDYELQKMLGVEFELDELERERFKLKRQLQVVSKKVSSLIMKNSLTFSTEVKHYSQIQAEADTIVQLIKQIRSTLGENRRNCVAAIGIVANDRNQKYLLFLKKVLATIKTLHETEYRLKELIQEGDFLVLSESVWRLSTLLNVISSLRVSVSTAFAMFCTSSFGIGINKHQLCLLWSTSKQTWNRISPYSNSYYLRSEKSKGRINYIGAGKNEYQSLQ
;
A
#
# COMPACT_ATOMS: atom_id res chain seq x y z
N MET A 1 45.33 -36.85 -43.22
CA MET A 1 44.08 -37.32 -42.58
C MET A 1 43.98 -36.66 -41.22
N PRO A 2 42.84 -36.09 -40.81
CA PRO A 2 42.67 -35.65 -39.43
C PRO A 2 42.70 -36.90 -38.51
N ALA A 3 43.47 -36.84 -37.44
CA ALA A 3 43.49 -37.90 -36.43
C ALA A 3 42.08 -38.07 -35.84
N THR A 4 41.63 -39.32 -35.70
CA THR A 4 40.38 -39.69 -35.03
C THR A 4 40.37 -39.18 -33.58
N GLU A 5 39.21 -38.76 -33.07
CA GLU A 5 39.07 -38.22 -31.72
C GLU A 5 39.55 -39.21 -30.64
N GLU A 6 39.41 -40.50 -30.91
CA GLU A 6 39.91 -41.62 -30.09
C GLU A 6 41.44 -41.59 -29.95
N ALA A 7 42.19 -41.42 -31.04
CA ALA A 7 43.66 -41.34 -31.01
C ALA A 7 44.17 -40.08 -30.29
N THR A 8 43.36 -39.03 -30.19
CA THR A 8 43.70 -37.83 -29.40
C THR A 8 43.34 -37.96 -27.93
N ALA A 9 42.41 -38.84 -27.58
CA ALA A 9 42.08 -39.15 -26.19
C ALA A 9 43.15 -40.05 -25.57
N GLU A 10 43.57 -41.10 -26.27
CA GLU A 10 44.68 -41.97 -25.85
C GLU A 10 45.96 -41.15 -25.59
N LEU A 11 46.31 -40.25 -26.51
CA LEU A 11 47.49 -39.37 -26.37
C LEU A 11 47.41 -38.39 -25.20
N PHE A 12 46.20 -38.08 -24.73
CA PHE A 12 45.97 -37.23 -23.56
C PHE A 12 46.00 -38.05 -22.26
N ASP A 13 45.49 -39.27 -22.29
CA ASP A 13 45.51 -40.20 -21.17
C ASP A 13 46.93 -40.75 -20.91
N ASP A 14 47.78 -40.78 -21.95
CA ASP A 14 49.22 -41.11 -21.91
C ASP A 14 50.11 -40.01 -21.28
N ILE A 15 49.54 -38.93 -20.73
CA ILE A 15 50.30 -37.87 -20.07
C ILE A 15 50.61 -38.28 -18.63
N ASP A 16 51.89 -38.17 -18.23
CA ASP A 16 52.33 -38.57 -16.90
C ASP A 16 51.61 -37.73 -15.80
N ALA A 17 51.15 -38.39 -14.74
CA ALA A 17 50.45 -37.76 -13.61
C ALA A 17 51.17 -36.54 -12.96
N PRO A 18 52.52 -36.47 -12.89
CA PRO A 18 53.23 -35.32 -12.32
C PRO A 18 52.94 -33.98 -13.04
N TYR A 19 52.51 -34.03 -14.31
CA TYR A 19 52.14 -32.83 -15.08
C TYR A 19 50.87 -32.13 -14.56
N PHE A 20 50.08 -32.78 -13.70
CA PHE A 20 48.83 -32.22 -13.16
C PHE A 20 48.99 -31.56 -11.78
N ILE A 21 50.22 -31.43 -11.26
CA ILE A 21 50.48 -30.82 -9.96
C ILE A 21 50.32 -29.29 -10.05
N GLU A 22 49.44 -28.71 -9.22
CA GLU A 22 49.05 -27.29 -9.31
C GLU A 22 50.15 -26.29 -8.94
N SER A 23 51.16 -26.67 -8.14
CA SER A 23 52.18 -25.74 -7.67
C SER A 23 53.55 -26.38 -7.48
N GLY A 24 54.60 -25.69 -7.96
CA GLY A 24 56.01 -26.05 -7.70
C GLY A 24 56.58 -27.15 -8.60
N PHE A 25 55.86 -27.56 -9.64
CA PHE A 25 56.35 -28.54 -10.63
C PHE A 25 57.23 -27.84 -11.67
N ASP A 26 58.49 -28.29 -11.80
CA ASP A 26 59.37 -27.93 -12.91
C ASP A 26 59.40 -29.08 -13.93
N ALA A 27 58.73 -28.86 -15.05
CA ALA A 27 58.66 -29.82 -16.15
C ALA A 27 60.04 -30.08 -16.78
N THR A 28 60.94 -29.09 -16.75
CA THR A 28 62.28 -29.18 -17.34
C THR A 28 63.13 -30.14 -16.51
N ASP A 29 63.14 -29.95 -15.20
CA ASP A 29 63.88 -30.79 -14.27
C ASP A 29 63.34 -32.24 -14.25
N TYR A 30 62.02 -32.42 -14.32
CA TYR A 30 61.40 -33.75 -14.39
C TYR A 30 61.82 -34.54 -15.63
N GLU A 31 61.78 -33.92 -16.81
CA GLU A 31 62.20 -34.60 -18.05
C GLU A 31 63.71 -34.82 -18.11
N LEU A 32 64.52 -33.89 -17.60
CA LEU A 32 65.97 -34.08 -17.50
C LEU A 32 66.33 -35.23 -16.55
N GLN A 33 65.63 -35.36 -15.41
CA GLN A 33 65.83 -36.44 -14.46
C GLN A 33 65.40 -37.80 -15.02
N LYS A 34 64.36 -37.84 -15.87
CA LYS A 34 63.91 -39.04 -16.59
C LYS A 34 64.95 -39.55 -17.59
N MET A 35 65.72 -38.64 -18.19
CA MET A 35 66.73 -38.96 -19.21
C MET A 35 68.12 -39.34 -18.62
N LEU A 36 68.40 -39.01 -17.36
CA LEU A 36 69.68 -39.29 -16.68
C LEU A 36 69.99 -40.79 -16.45
N GLY A 37 69.06 -41.69 -16.78
CA GLY A 37 69.18 -43.15 -16.53
C GLY A 37 69.24 -44.06 -17.76
N VAL A 38 69.28 -43.52 -19.00
CA VAL A 38 69.21 -44.30 -20.26
C VAL A 38 70.43 -43.98 -21.14
N GLU A 39 71.00 -44.98 -21.82
CA GLU A 39 72.08 -44.76 -22.80
C GLU A 39 71.59 -43.81 -23.91
N PHE A 40 72.30 -42.69 -24.10
CA PHE A 40 71.88 -41.59 -24.95
C PHE A 40 72.09 -41.91 -26.45
N GLU A 41 71.02 -42.33 -27.12
CA GLU A 41 70.93 -42.30 -28.58
C GLU A 41 70.15 -41.06 -29.05
N LEU A 42 70.67 -40.38 -30.07
CA LEU A 42 70.06 -39.17 -30.64
C LEU A 42 68.61 -39.41 -31.12
N ASP A 43 68.36 -40.62 -31.62
CA ASP A 43 67.06 -41.05 -32.14
C ASP A 43 65.99 -41.18 -31.05
N GLU A 44 66.38 -41.50 -29.81
CA GLU A 44 65.44 -41.65 -28.69
C GLU A 44 65.03 -40.27 -28.15
N LEU A 45 65.99 -39.32 -28.10
CA LEU A 45 65.71 -37.93 -27.75
C LEU A 45 64.76 -37.26 -28.75
N GLU A 46 64.94 -37.52 -30.06
CA GLU A 46 64.05 -36.98 -31.07
C GLU A 46 62.63 -37.57 -30.97
N ARG A 47 62.50 -38.85 -30.61
CA ARG A 47 61.20 -39.51 -30.36
C ARG A 47 60.46 -38.89 -29.18
N GLU A 48 61.12 -38.71 -28.04
CA GLU A 48 60.50 -38.09 -26.85
C GLU A 48 60.12 -36.63 -27.13
N ARG A 49 60.99 -35.86 -27.82
CA ARG A 49 60.64 -34.50 -28.26
C ARG A 49 59.38 -34.48 -29.15
N PHE A 50 59.27 -35.44 -30.06
CA PHE A 50 58.12 -35.52 -30.96
C PHE A 50 56.83 -35.92 -30.22
N LYS A 51 56.94 -36.82 -29.24
CA LYS A 51 55.85 -37.22 -28.35
C LYS A 51 55.35 -36.04 -27.51
N LEU A 52 56.23 -35.33 -26.80
CA LEU A 52 55.86 -34.14 -26.02
C LEU A 52 55.22 -33.05 -26.90
N LYS A 53 55.75 -32.83 -28.10
CA LYS A 53 55.17 -31.84 -29.03
C LYS A 53 53.76 -32.22 -29.47
N ARG A 54 53.48 -33.50 -29.72
CA ARG A 54 52.13 -33.99 -30.04
C ARG A 54 51.20 -33.84 -28.83
N GLN A 55 51.63 -34.22 -27.64
CA GLN A 55 50.85 -34.07 -26.39
C GLN A 55 50.49 -32.60 -26.14
N LEU A 56 51.46 -31.69 -26.27
CA LEU A 56 51.23 -30.25 -26.12
C LEU A 56 50.20 -29.71 -27.12
N GLN A 57 50.25 -30.15 -28.38
CA GLN A 57 49.26 -29.75 -29.39
C GLN A 57 47.85 -30.23 -29.03
N VAL A 58 47.72 -31.46 -28.54
CA VAL A 58 46.43 -32.02 -28.09
C VAL A 58 45.90 -31.27 -26.88
N VAL A 59 46.72 -31.05 -25.84
CA VAL A 59 46.35 -30.31 -24.62
C VAL A 59 45.95 -28.88 -24.98
N SER A 60 46.74 -28.17 -25.80
CA SER A 60 46.43 -26.81 -26.23
C SER A 60 45.08 -26.71 -26.95
N LYS A 61 44.81 -27.66 -27.85
CA LYS A 61 43.52 -27.73 -28.56
C LYS A 61 42.36 -28.02 -27.60
N LYS A 62 42.54 -28.95 -26.66
CA LYS A 62 41.52 -29.34 -25.68
C LYS A 62 41.22 -28.22 -24.71
N VAL A 63 42.25 -27.58 -24.15
CA VAL A 63 42.11 -26.39 -23.27
C VAL A 63 41.42 -25.25 -24.01
N SER A 64 41.82 -24.96 -25.24
CA SER A 64 41.17 -23.92 -26.04
C SER A 64 39.69 -24.21 -26.29
N SER A 65 39.35 -25.47 -26.61
CA SER A 65 37.95 -25.90 -26.75
C SER A 65 37.17 -25.77 -25.45
N LEU A 66 37.77 -26.12 -24.33
CA LEU A 66 37.15 -26.09 -23.00
C LEU A 66 36.94 -24.64 -22.52
N ILE A 67 37.92 -23.75 -22.75
CA ILE A 67 37.79 -22.30 -22.53
C ILE A 67 36.65 -21.74 -23.38
N MET A 68 36.59 -22.12 -24.67
CA MET A 68 35.56 -21.62 -25.57
C MET A 68 34.17 -22.08 -25.14
N LYS A 69 34.02 -23.35 -24.73
CA LYS A 69 32.76 -23.88 -24.19
C LYS A 69 32.35 -23.16 -22.90
N ASN A 70 33.26 -23.02 -21.94
CA ASN A 70 32.98 -22.38 -20.66
C ASN A 70 32.64 -20.89 -20.83
N SER A 71 33.33 -20.19 -21.74
CA SER A 71 33.04 -18.80 -22.08
C SER A 71 31.63 -18.61 -22.63
N LEU A 72 31.18 -19.52 -23.50
CA LEU A 72 29.82 -19.51 -24.03
C LEU A 72 28.79 -19.78 -22.93
N THR A 73 28.99 -20.81 -22.11
CA THR A 73 28.09 -21.14 -20.98
C THR A 73 28.01 -19.96 -20.00
N PHE A 74 29.15 -19.39 -19.62
CA PHE A 74 29.19 -18.22 -18.76
C PHE A 74 28.45 -17.01 -19.38
N SER A 75 28.64 -16.75 -20.68
CA SER A 75 27.91 -15.69 -21.38
C SER A 75 26.40 -15.91 -21.36
N THR A 76 25.93 -17.15 -21.51
CA THR A 76 24.50 -17.47 -21.43
C THR A 76 23.94 -17.28 -20.02
N GLU A 77 24.68 -17.68 -19.00
CA GLU A 77 24.29 -17.50 -17.59
C GLU A 77 24.23 -16.02 -17.21
N VAL A 78 25.21 -15.22 -17.64
CA VAL A 78 25.21 -13.77 -17.42
C VAL A 78 24.01 -13.10 -18.09
N LYS A 79 23.65 -13.53 -19.31
CA LYS A 79 22.44 -13.03 -19.98
C LYS A 79 21.18 -13.39 -19.20
N HIS A 80 21.07 -14.63 -18.74
CA HIS A 80 19.93 -15.07 -17.94
C HIS A 80 19.81 -14.28 -16.62
N TYR A 81 20.94 -14.06 -15.93
CA TYR A 81 20.98 -13.22 -14.74
C TYR A 81 20.54 -11.78 -15.03
N SER A 82 21.01 -11.20 -16.14
CA SER A 82 20.62 -9.85 -16.54
C SER A 82 19.11 -9.73 -16.84
N GLN A 83 18.51 -10.77 -17.40
CA GLN A 83 17.07 -10.82 -17.64
C GLN A 83 16.29 -10.86 -16.32
N ILE A 84 16.69 -11.73 -15.38
CA ILE A 84 16.07 -11.80 -14.05
C ILE A 84 16.19 -10.44 -13.34
N GLN A 85 17.35 -9.79 -13.43
CA GLN A 85 17.56 -8.47 -12.85
C GLN A 85 16.60 -7.42 -13.45
N ALA A 86 16.44 -7.42 -14.77
CA ALA A 86 15.51 -6.52 -15.44
C ALA A 86 14.05 -6.77 -15.00
N GLU A 87 13.63 -8.03 -14.91
CA GLU A 87 12.30 -8.40 -14.42
C GLU A 87 12.10 -7.94 -12.97
N ALA A 88 13.08 -8.16 -12.09
CA ALA A 88 13.02 -7.70 -10.71
C ALA A 88 12.89 -6.16 -10.62
N ASP A 89 13.64 -5.42 -11.43
CA ASP A 89 13.56 -3.96 -11.48
C ASP A 89 12.18 -3.47 -11.92
N THR A 90 11.56 -4.14 -12.90
CA THR A 90 10.19 -3.80 -13.33
C THR A 90 9.17 -4.02 -12.19
N ILE A 91 9.30 -5.11 -11.43
CA ILE A 91 8.43 -5.40 -10.29
C ILE A 91 8.61 -4.33 -9.20
N VAL A 92 9.84 -3.93 -8.91
CA VAL A 92 10.11 -2.87 -7.92
C VAL A 92 9.51 -1.54 -8.36
N GLN A 93 9.61 -1.19 -9.65
CA GLN A 93 8.98 0.01 -10.18
C GLN A 93 7.45 -0.05 -10.06
N LEU A 94 6.84 -1.19 -10.39
CA LEU A 94 5.40 -1.41 -10.27
C LEU A 94 4.94 -1.29 -8.81
N ILE A 95 5.67 -1.88 -7.86
CA ILE A 95 5.38 -1.75 -6.43
C ILE A 95 5.46 -0.28 -5.98
N LYS A 96 6.46 0.47 -6.45
CA LYS A 96 6.58 1.91 -6.15
C LYS A 96 5.38 2.69 -6.69
N GLN A 97 4.95 2.39 -7.91
CA GLN A 97 3.78 3.01 -8.53
C GLN A 97 2.51 2.71 -7.72
N ILE A 98 2.26 1.43 -7.38
CA ILE A 98 1.11 1.04 -6.56
C ILE A 98 1.11 1.73 -5.19
N ARG A 99 2.27 1.81 -4.53
CA ARG A 99 2.39 2.52 -3.24
C ARG A 99 2.07 4.01 -3.37
N SER A 100 2.51 4.64 -4.45
CA SER A 100 2.23 6.05 -4.73
C SER A 100 0.73 6.28 -4.96
N THR A 101 0.10 5.49 -5.83
CA THR A 101 -1.34 5.63 -6.14
C THR A 101 -2.21 5.31 -4.93
N LEU A 102 -1.85 4.29 -4.14
CA LEU A 102 -2.55 3.99 -2.89
C LEU A 102 -2.41 5.13 -1.87
N GLY A 103 -1.23 5.74 -1.77
CA GLY A 103 -0.99 6.90 -0.92
C GLY A 103 -1.80 8.13 -1.32
N GLU A 104 -1.99 8.35 -2.62
CA GLU A 104 -2.88 9.39 -3.16
C GLU A 104 -4.35 9.08 -2.87
N ASN A 105 -4.81 7.87 -3.19
CA ASN A 105 -6.18 7.44 -2.91
C ASN A 105 -6.52 7.53 -1.43
N ARG A 106 -5.60 7.16 -0.53
CA ARG A 106 -5.79 7.30 0.92
C ARG A 106 -6.03 8.75 1.32
N ARG A 107 -5.24 9.70 0.78
CA ARG A 107 -5.43 11.13 1.06
C ARG A 107 -6.80 11.62 0.56
N ASN A 108 -7.18 11.19 -0.65
CA ASN A 108 -8.48 11.53 -1.24
C ASN A 108 -9.65 10.96 -0.42
N CYS A 109 -9.56 9.70 0.05
CA CYS A 109 -10.56 9.10 0.92
C CYS A 109 -10.70 9.84 2.24
N VAL A 110 -9.59 10.21 2.89
CA VAL A 110 -9.62 10.98 4.15
C VAL A 110 -10.27 12.34 3.93
N ALA A 111 -9.94 13.04 2.84
CA ALA A 111 -10.57 14.31 2.49
C ALA A 111 -12.08 14.15 2.24
N ALA A 112 -12.49 13.13 1.48
CA ALA A 112 -13.89 12.84 1.21
C ALA A 112 -14.67 12.53 2.50
N ILE A 113 -14.12 11.74 3.41
CA ILE A 113 -14.73 11.47 4.73
C ILE A 113 -14.87 12.77 5.53
N GLY A 114 -13.87 13.66 5.48
CA GLY A 114 -13.95 14.99 6.11
C GLY A 114 -15.10 15.83 5.57
N ILE A 115 -15.28 15.86 4.24
CA ILE A 115 -16.39 16.56 3.59
C ILE A 115 -17.75 15.98 4.04
N VAL A 116 -17.88 14.65 4.05
CA VAL A 116 -19.12 13.97 4.47
C VAL A 116 -19.43 14.23 5.95
N ALA A 117 -18.42 14.20 6.83
CA ALA A 117 -18.59 14.52 8.24
C ALA A 117 -19.07 15.96 8.43
N ASN A 118 -18.49 16.91 7.68
CA ASN A 118 -18.91 18.31 7.73
C ASN A 118 -20.35 18.51 7.24
N ASP A 119 -20.75 17.87 6.13
CA ASP A 119 -22.13 17.92 5.63
C ASP A 119 -23.14 17.37 6.66
N ARG A 120 -22.80 16.26 7.34
CA ARG A 120 -23.63 15.72 8.43
C ARG A 120 -23.77 16.70 9.59
N ASN A 121 -22.67 17.34 10.00
CA ASN A 121 -22.69 18.36 11.06
C ASN A 121 -23.55 19.56 10.66
N GLN A 122 -23.45 20.02 9.42
CA GLN A 122 -24.25 21.12 8.91
C GLN A 122 -25.75 20.77 8.93
N LYS A 123 -26.13 19.56 8.51
CA LYS A 123 -27.52 19.08 8.57
C LYS A 123 -28.05 19.05 10.00
N TYR A 124 -27.23 18.59 10.95
CA TYR A 124 -27.61 18.57 12.37
C TYR A 124 -27.81 19.98 12.94
N LEU A 125 -26.92 20.92 12.64
CA LEU A 125 -27.04 22.32 13.07
C LEU A 125 -28.28 22.99 12.47
N LEU A 126 -28.58 22.73 11.19
CA LEU A 126 -29.80 23.23 10.55
C LEU A 126 -31.06 22.64 11.18
N PHE A 127 -31.05 21.36 11.51
CA PHE A 127 -32.15 20.72 12.23
C PHE A 127 -32.34 21.33 13.62
N LEU A 128 -31.26 21.50 14.39
CA LEU A 128 -31.30 22.14 15.71
C LEU A 128 -31.86 23.56 15.64
N LYS A 129 -31.42 24.33 14.64
CA LYS A 129 -31.95 25.69 14.38
C LYS A 129 -33.45 25.68 14.12
N LYS A 130 -33.96 24.72 13.33
CA LYS A 130 -35.41 24.56 13.08
C LYS A 130 -36.16 24.23 14.38
N VAL A 131 -35.66 23.29 15.18
CA VAL A 131 -36.27 22.90 16.46
C VAL A 131 -36.32 24.09 17.42
N LEU A 132 -35.21 24.84 17.56
CA LEU A 132 -35.18 26.01 18.42
C LEU A 132 -36.16 27.10 17.96
N ALA A 133 -36.28 27.32 16.65
CA ALA A 133 -37.27 28.24 16.11
C ALA A 133 -38.71 27.79 16.45
N THR A 134 -39.01 26.49 16.35
CA THR A 134 -40.33 25.97 16.73
C THR A 134 -40.63 26.12 18.22
N ILE A 135 -39.63 25.90 19.09
CA ILE A 135 -39.78 26.11 20.54
C ILE A 135 -40.01 27.60 20.85
N LYS A 136 -39.27 28.49 20.19
CA LYS A 136 -39.47 29.93 20.35
C LYS A 136 -40.89 30.35 19.95
N THR A 137 -41.36 29.90 18.77
CA THR A 137 -42.74 30.20 18.34
C THR A 137 -43.78 29.62 19.30
N LEU A 138 -43.51 28.46 19.91
CA LEU A 138 -44.39 27.84 20.89
C LEU A 138 -44.44 28.62 22.20
N HIS A 139 -43.31 29.13 22.69
CA HIS A 139 -43.30 29.99 23.87
C HIS A 139 -43.99 31.33 23.63
N GLU A 140 -43.85 31.91 22.42
CA GLU A 140 -44.53 33.15 22.05
C GLU A 140 -46.05 32.95 21.97
N THR A 141 -46.52 31.83 21.43
CA THR A 141 -47.96 31.50 21.44
C THR A 141 -48.47 31.16 22.84
N GLU A 142 -47.69 30.46 23.66
CA GLU A 142 -48.03 30.18 25.06
C GLU A 142 -48.15 31.47 25.89
N TYR A 143 -47.22 32.40 25.70
CA TYR A 143 -47.23 33.71 26.37
C TYR A 143 -48.46 34.53 25.96
N ARG A 144 -48.75 34.62 24.64
CA ARG A 144 -49.96 35.29 24.14
C ARG A 144 -51.26 34.66 24.63
N LEU A 145 -51.30 33.33 24.78
CA LEU A 145 -52.44 32.63 25.37
C LEU A 145 -52.63 33.00 26.85
N LYS A 146 -51.54 33.13 27.60
CA LYS A 146 -51.61 33.57 29.00
C LYS A 146 -52.15 35.00 29.13
N GLU A 147 -51.77 35.91 28.25
CA GLU A 147 -52.31 37.27 28.19
C GLU A 147 -53.80 37.27 27.85
N LEU A 148 -54.22 36.56 26.81
CA LEU A 148 -55.62 36.48 26.38
C LEU A 148 -56.54 35.81 27.43
N ILE A 149 -56.03 34.86 28.21
CA ILE A 149 -56.76 34.26 29.34
C ILE A 149 -56.99 35.29 30.46
N GLN A 150 -56.03 36.19 30.69
CA GLN A 150 -56.17 37.26 31.70
C GLN A 150 -57.14 38.35 31.23
N GLU A 151 -57.23 38.61 29.93
CA GLU A 151 -58.12 39.61 29.34
C GLU A 151 -59.57 39.12 29.19
N GLY A 152 -59.82 37.80 29.25
CA GLY A 152 -61.19 37.23 29.28
C GLY A 152 -61.83 36.99 27.90
N ASP A 153 -61.05 37.04 26.82
CA ASP A 153 -61.53 36.92 25.44
C ASP A 153 -61.53 35.46 24.93
N PHE A 154 -62.60 34.72 25.23
CA PHE A 154 -62.72 33.29 24.92
C PHE A 154 -62.81 32.93 23.43
N LEU A 155 -63.14 33.89 22.54
CA LEU A 155 -63.26 33.62 21.11
C LEU A 155 -61.90 33.46 20.42
N VAL A 156 -60.92 34.30 20.75
CA VAL A 156 -59.56 34.27 20.18
C VAL A 156 -58.74 33.09 20.73
N LEU A 157 -59.09 32.61 21.93
CA LEU A 157 -58.55 31.40 22.55
C LEU A 157 -58.77 30.15 21.69
N SER A 158 -59.94 30.00 21.06
CA SER A 158 -60.24 28.82 20.23
C SER A 158 -59.35 28.73 18.98
N GLU A 159 -59.07 29.86 18.32
CA GLU A 159 -58.24 29.89 17.11
C GLU A 159 -56.75 29.67 17.42
N SER A 160 -56.26 30.26 18.51
CA SER A 160 -54.88 30.08 18.98
C SER A 160 -54.61 28.66 19.49
N VAL A 161 -55.59 28.02 20.14
CA VAL A 161 -55.53 26.58 20.50
C VAL A 161 -55.50 25.68 19.26
N TRP A 162 -56.23 26.02 18.20
CA TRP A 162 -56.16 25.28 16.93
C TRP A 162 -54.78 25.40 16.25
N ARG A 163 -54.14 26.58 16.32
CA ARG A 163 -52.76 26.79 15.87
C ARG A 163 -51.74 26.02 16.73
N LEU A 164 -51.97 25.90 18.04
CA LEU A 164 -51.14 25.05 18.88
C LEU A 164 -51.30 23.56 18.57
N SER A 165 -52.52 23.10 18.29
CA SER A 165 -52.80 21.71 17.91
C SER A 165 -52.06 21.33 16.62
N THR A 166 -52.04 22.21 15.62
CA THR A 166 -51.30 21.98 14.37
C THR A 166 -49.78 21.96 14.59
N LEU A 167 -49.24 22.84 15.45
CA LEU A 167 -47.82 22.81 15.83
C LEU A 167 -47.42 21.57 16.64
N LEU A 168 -48.27 21.12 17.57
CA LEU A 168 -48.10 19.86 18.31
C LEU A 168 -48.12 18.64 17.38
N ASN A 169 -48.93 18.68 16.31
CA ASN A 169 -48.97 17.62 15.30
C ASN A 169 -47.71 17.60 14.41
N VAL A 170 -47.08 18.76 14.20
CA VAL A 170 -45.76 18.85 13.54
C VAL A 170 -44.66 18.25 14.45
N ILE A 171 -44.76 18.46 15.76
CA ILE A 171 -43.84 17.87 16.75
C ILE A 171 -44.01 16.34 16.85
N SER A 172 -45.26 15.84 16.84
CA SER A 172 -45.52 14.39 16.81
C SER A 172 -45.02 13.75 15.51
N SER A 173 -45.20 14.43 14.36
CA SER A 173 -44.65 14.00 13.07
C SER A 173 -43.11 13.97 13.07
N LEU A 174 -42.45 14.95 13.70
CA LEU A 174 -41.00 14.91 13.93
C LEU A 174 -40.58 13.72 14.81
N ARG A 175 -41.33 13.41 15.87
CA ARG A 175 -41.06 12.26 16.76
C ARG A 175 -41.18 10.92 16.01
N VAL A 176 -42.17 10.79 15.15
CA VAL A 176 -42.35 9.61 14.29
C VAL A 176 -41.23 9.52 13.26
N SER A 177 -40.84 10.64 12.64
CA SER A 177 -39.76 10.68 11.64
C SER A 177 -38.38 10.35 12.24
N VAL A 178 -38.10 10.81 13.46
CA VAL A 178 -36.87 10.42 14.19
C VAL A 178 -36.90 8.93 14.57
N SER A 179 -38.06 8.39 14.94
CA SER A 179 -38.23 6.97 15.26
C SER A 179 -38.07 6.07 14.04
N THR A 180 -38.59 6.47 12.87
CA THR A 180 -38.43 5.70 11.62
C THR A 180 -37.02 5.82 11.05
N ALA A 181 -36.38 6.98 11.15
CA ALA A 181 -34.98 7.15 10.78
C ALA A 181 -34.02 6.29 11.63
N PHE A 182 -34.30 6.17 12.95
CA PHE A 182 -33.57 5.26 13.83
C PHE A 182 -33.79 3.78 13.47
N ALA A 183 -35.01 3.40 13.11
CA ALA A 183 -35.33 2.05 12.66
C ALA A 183 -34.63 1.70 11.33
N MET A 184 -34.62 2.63 10.35
CA MET A 184 -33.94 2.43 9.06
C MET A 184 -32.42 2.29 9.22
N PHE A 185 -31.80 3.05 10.13
CA PHE A 185 -30.37 2.95 10.42
C PHE A 185 -30.00 1.60 11.06
N CYS A 186 -30.88 1.04 11.89
CA CYS A 186 -30.72 -0.29 12.47
C CYS A 186 -30.87 -1.41 11.43
N THR A 187 -31.76 -1.26 10.45
CA THR A 187 -31.95 -2.27 9.39
C THR A 187 -30.87 -2.25 8.30
N SER A 188 -30.20 -1.12 8.05
CA SER A 188 -29.15 -1.04 7.02
C SER A 188 -27.76 -1.43 7.52
N SER A 189 -27.49 -1.33 8.83
CA SER A 189 -26.15 -1.55 9.39
C SER A 189 -25.88 -3.00 9.83
N PHE A 190 -26.89 -3.86 9.93
CA PHE A 190 -26.71 -5.29 10.25
C PHE A 190 -27.71 -6.13 9.47
N GLY A 191 -27.29 -6.64 8.31
CA GLY A 191 -28.01 -7.66 7.54
C GLY A 191 -27.93 -9.03 8.22
N ILE A 192 -28.41 -9.15 9.45
CA ILE A 192 -28.53 -10.42 10.17
C ILE A 192 -29.87 -10.39 10.92
N GLY A 193 -30.67 -11.45 10.76
CA GLY A 193 -31.96 -11.59 11.43
C GLY A 193 -31.81 -11.58 12.95
N ILE A 194 -32.25 -10.49 13.59
CA ILE A 194 -32.19 -10.34 15.04
C ILE A 194 -33.59 -10.55 15.62
N ASN A 195 -33.71 -11.53 16.51
CA ASN A 195 -34.93 -11.91 17.20
C ASN A 195 -35.36 -10.84 18.24
N LYS A 196 -36.66 -10.69 18.52
CA LYS A 196 -37.25 -9.60 19.35
C LYS A 196 -36.57 -9.38 20.71
N HIS A 197 -35.99 -10.43 21.29
CA HIS A 197 -35.29 -10.38 22.57
C HIS A 197 -33.97 -9.58 22.54
N GLN A 198 -33.29 -9.54 21.39
CA GLN A 198 -32.04 -8.79 21.22
C GLN A 198 -32.28 -7.31 20.92
N LEU A 199 -33.42 -6.95 20.31
CA LEU A 199 -33.87 -5.56 20.20
C LEU A 199 -34.13 -4.92 21.57
N CYS A 200 -34.64 -5.68 22.55
CA CYS A 200 -34.81 -5.19 23.93
C CYS A 200 -33.47 -4.91 24.63
N LEU A 201 -32.46 -5.76 24.42
CA LEU A 201 -31.12 -5.54 24.99
C LEU A 201 -30.39 -4.36 24.34
N LEU A 202 -30.58 -4.16 23.03
CA LEU A 202 -30.09 -2.97 22.31
C LEU A 202 -30.81 -1.69 22.74
N TRP A 203 -32.10 -1.76 23.09
CA TRP A 203 -32.83 -0.61 23.62
C TRP A 203 -32.40 -0.27 25.06
N SER A 204 -32.10 -1.27 25.88
CA SER A 204 -31.52 -1.12 27.22
C SER A 204 -30.13 -0.47 27.16
N THR A 205 -29.24 -0.92 26.27
CA THR A 205 -27.91 -0.33 26.09
C THR A 205 -27.99 1.04 25.42
N SER A 206 -28.95 1.28 24.52
CA SER A 206 -29.18 2.61 23.92
C SER A 206 -29.72 3.63 24.93
N LYS A 207 -30.51 3.19 25.91
CA LYS A 207 -30.95 4.03 27.04
C LYS A 207 -29.79 4.35 27.99
N GLN A 208 -28.83 3.44 28.14
CA GLN A 208 -27.58 3.69 28.85
C GLN A 208 -26.60 4.59 28.08
N THR A 209 -26.55 4.52 26.74
CA THR A 209 -25.70 5.44 25.94
C THR A 209 -26.29 6.85 25.89
N TRP A 210 -27.62 7.01 25.86
CA TRP A 210 -28.25 8.32 25.97
C TRP A 210 -28.02 8.99 27.33
N ASN A 211 -28.06 8.21 28.43
CA ASN A 211 -27.71 8.72 29.76
C ASN A 211 -26.20 8.93 29.99
N ARG A 212 -25.34 8.53 29.04
CA ARG A 212 -23.89 8.82 29.04
C ARG A 212 -23.50 10.04 28.19
N ILE A 213 -24.43 10.67 27.46
CA ILE A 213 -24.14 11.85 26.61
C ILE A 213 -24.12 13.17 27.42
N SER A 214 -24.28 13.12 28.74
CA SER A 214 -23.94 14.22 29.64
C SER A 214 -23.49 13.62 30.98
N PRO A 215 -22.16 13.46 31.23
CA PRO A 215 -21.34 14.58 31.69
C PRO A 215 -19.86 14.57 31.21
N TYR A 216 -19.13 15.68 31.43
CA TYR A 216 -17.70 15.97 31.14
C TYR A 216 -17.39 16.39 29.69
N SER A 217 -17.22 17.67 29.37
CA SER A 217 -16.12 18.57 29.76
C SER A 217 -14.73 17.95 29.56
N ASN A 218 -13.98 18.55 28.63
CA ASN A 218 -12.52 18.68 28.66
C ASN A 218 -11.68 17.41 28.49
N SER A 219 -11.17 17.19 27.28
CA SER A 219 -9.84 16.60 27.01
C SER A 219 -9.79 16.16 25.55
N TYR A 220 -9.21 16.98 24.68
CA TYR A 220 -8.14 16.55 23.77
C TYR A 220 -7.31 17.78 23.42
N TYR A 221 -6.30 18.00 24.27
CA TYR A 221 -5.13 18.80 23.96
C TYR A 221 -4.44 18.24 22.70
N LEU A 222 -4.12 19.15 21.78
CA LEU A 222 -2.84 19.28 21.09
C LEU A 222 -1.96 18.01 21.00
N ARG A 223 -1.95 17.37 19.82
CA ARG A 223 -0.72 16.78 19.29
C ARG A 223 -0.31 17.57 18.04
N SER A 224 0.29 18.74 18.28
CA SER A 224 1.10 19.42 17.27
C SER A 224 2.44 18.69 17.19
N GLU A 225 2.55 17.72 16.28
CA GLU A 225 3.87 17.30 15.84
C GLU A 225 4.46 18.40 14.97
N LYS A 226 5.63 18.88 15.40
CA LYS A 226 6.49 19.77 14.65
C LYS A 226 6.80 19.15 13.28
N SER A 227 6.23 19.68 12.22
CA SER A 227 6.84 19.64 10.89
C SER A 227 6.86 21.05 10.33
N LYS A 228 8.05 21.67 10.37
CA LYS A 228 8.39 22.87 9.62
C LYS A 228 7.96 22.67 8.16
N GLY A 229 7.11 23.56 7.66
CA GLY A 229 6.75 23.61 6.25
C GLY A 229 5.84 24.80 6.03
N ARG A 230 6.39 25.86 5.44
CA ARG A 230 5.66 27.07 5.03
C ARG A 230 4.40 26.68 4.27
N ILE A 231 3.24 27.09 4.78
CA ILE A 231 2.02 27.17 3.98
C ILE A 231 1.89 28.64 3.60
N ASN A 232 2.24 28.95 2.35
CA ASN A 232 1.88 30.21 1.72
C ASN A 232 0.35 30.24 1.58
N TYR A 233 -0.29 31.20 2.24
CA TYR A 233 -1.67 31.56 1.93
C TYR A 233 -1.66 32.36 0.63
N ILE A 234 -2.09 31.74 -0.48
CA ILE A 234 -2.53 32.48 -1.66
C ILE A 234 -3.89 33.09 -1.28
N GLY A 235 -3.85 34.36 -0.89
CA GLY A 235 -5.05 35.16 -0.69
C GLY A 235 -5.73 35.39 -2.03
N ALA A 236 -6.78 34.61 -2.31
CA ALA A 236 -7.76 34.95 -3.32
C ALA A 236 -8.86 35.79 -2.66
N GLY A 237 -8.95 37.05 -3.07
CA GLY A 237 -10.11 37.89 -2.85
C GLY A 237 -9.83 39.15 -2.04
N LYS A 238 -9.59 40.26 -2.73
CA LYS A 238 -10.29 41.52 -2.47
C LYS A 238 -10.07 42.55 -3.59
N ASN A 239 -11.19 43.21 -3.92
CA ASN A 239 -11.34 44.51 -4.58
C ASN A 239 -11.65 44.50 -6.09
N GLU A 240 -12.89 44.11 -6.42
CA GLU A 240 -13.66 44.86 -7.42
C GLU A 240 -14.33 46.07 -6.72
N TYR A 241 -14.58 47.11 -7.53
CA TYR A 241 -15.14 48.45 -7.23
C TYR A 241 -14.14 49.57 -6.88
N GLN A 242 -13.69 50.26 -7.93
CA GLN A 242 -13.70 51.72 -8.13
C GLN A 242 -13.19 51.98 -9.57
N SER A 243 -14.05 52.17 -10.57
CA SER A 243 -14.63 53.43 -11.06
C SER A 243 -13.64 54.38 -11.76
N LEU A 244 -14.05 54.79 -12.99
CA LEU A 244 -13.63 55.97 -13.78
C LEU A 244 -12.42 55.81 -14.71
N GLN A 245 -12.69 55.46 -15.98
CA GLN A 245 -12.39 56.29 -17.16
C GLN A 245 -13.20 55.80 -18.37
#